data_AF-A0A9D0W2L1-F1
#
_entry.id   AF-A0A9D0W2L1-F1
#
_cell.length_a   1.000
_cell.length_b   1.000
_cell.length_c   1.000
_cell.angle_alpha   90.00
_cell.angle_beta   90.00
_cell.angle_gamma   90.00
#
_symmetry.space_group_name_H-M   'P 1'
#
loop_
_entity.id
_entity.type
_entity.pdbx_description
1 polymer ?
#
loop_
_entity_poly.entity_id
_entity_poly.type
_entity_poly.pdbx_seq_one_letter_code
_entity_poly.pdbx_strand_id
1 'polypeptide(L)' 'RDEVYIADEAFFTGTAAEVTPIREVDNRPIGNGSRGPITERLQSAYFDLVHGRYDSKYDHWLTYV' A
#
# COMPACT_ATOMS: atom_id res chain seq x y z
N ARG A 1 -1.55 13.74 -15.70
CA ARG A 1 -2.68 13.97 -14.76
C ARG A 1 -3.77 12.92 -14.96
N ASP A 2 -4.07 12.58 -16.22
CA ASP A 2 -5.10 11.59 -16.56
C ASP A 2 -4.70 10.14 -16.29
N GLU A 3 -3.39 9.85 -16.16
CA GLU A 3 -2.87 8.51 -15.85
C GLU A 3 -3.44 7.90 -14.57
N VAL A 4 -3.66 8.72 -13.54
CA VAL A 4 -4.25 8.25 -12.27
C VAL A 4 -5.70 7.83 -12.47
N TYR A 5 -6.46 8.56 -13.30
CA TYR A 5 -7.88 8.26 -13.53
C TYR A 5 -8.12 6.99 -14.34
N ILE A 6 -7.13 6.53 -15.11
CA ILE A 6 -7.20 5.31 -15.92
C ILE A 6 -6.41 4.15 -15.31
N ALA A 7 -5.84 4.32 -14.11
CA ALA A 7 -5.11 3.28 -13.42
C ALA A 7 -6.05 2.20 -12.88
N ASP A 8 -5.59 0.95 -12.91
CA ASP A 8 -6.29 -0.17 -12.27
C ASP A 8 -6.28 -0.05 -10.74
N GLU A 9 -5.19 0.52 -10.18
CA GLU A 9 -5.00 0.72 -8.75
C GLU A 9 -4.18 1.99 -8.46
N ALA A 10 -4.45 2.63 -7.32
CA ALA A 10 -3.65 3.72 -6.78
C ALA A 10 -3.57 3.62 -5.25
N PHE A 11 -2.46 4.05 -4.66
CA PHE A 11 -2.26 4.05 -3.21
C PHE A 11 -1.28 5.14 -2.76
N PHE A 12 -1.37 5.54 -1.49
CA PHE A 12 -0.39 6.39 -0.83
C PHE A 12 0.60 5.56 -0.02
N THR A 13 1.79 6.13 0.18
CA THR A 13 2.79 5.61 1.11
C THR A 13 3.22 6.67 2.12
N GLY A 14 3.41 6.30 3.39
CA GLY A 14 4.02 7.18 4.38
C GLY A 14 4.15 6.51 5.75
N THR A 15 4.91 7.09 6.67
CA THR A 15 5.08 6.49 8.01
C THR A 15 3.75 6.35 8.76
N ALA A 16 2.85 7.33 8.64
CA ALA A 16 1.53 7.29 9.27
C ALA A 16 0.45 6.67 8.37
N ALA A 17 0.57 6.84 7.05
CA ALA A 17 -0.40 6.34 6.08
C ALA A 17 -0.10 4.89 5.63
N GLU A 18 1.08 4.37 5.97
CA GLU A 18 1.57 3.03 5.63
C GLU A 18 1.45 2.77 4.13
N VAL A 19 0.71 1.74 3.72
CA VAL A 19 0.24 1.54 2.34
C VAL A 19 -1.28 1.68 2.36
N THR A 20 -1.79 2.83 1.91
CA THR A 20 -3.24 3.15 1.95
C THR A 20 -3.85 3.17 0.54
N PRO A 21 -4.84 2.30 0.24
CA PRO A 21 -5.51 2.29 -1.06
C PRO A 21 -6.31 3.57 -1.34
N ILE A 22 -6.29 4.03 -2.59
CA ILE A 22 -7.09 5.14 -3.09
C ILE A 22 -8.20 4.58 -3.97
N ARG A 23 -9.45 4.67 -3.50
CA ARG A 23 -10.64 4.20 -4.23
C ARG A 23 -11.17 5.20 -5.26
N GLU A 24 -10.86 6.49 -5.07
CA GLU A 24 -11.45 7.58 -5.86
C GLU A 24 -10.56 8.82 -5.84
N VAL A 25 -10.45 9.51 -6.99
CA VAL A 25 -9.78 10.81 -7.12
C VAL A 25 -10.69 11.74 -7.92
N ASP A 26 -10.92 12.95 -7.42
CA ASP A 26 -11.77 13.97 -8.08
C ASP A 26 -13.16 13.46 -8.49
N ASN A 27 -13.83 12.70 -7.61
CA ASN A 27 -15.12 12.06 -7.85
C ASN A 27 -15.11 11.00 -8.97
N ARG A 28 -13.94 10.44 -9.31
CA ARG A 28 -13.80 9.36 -10.29
C ARG A 28 -13.27 8.11 -9.59
N PRO A 29 -13.97 6.96 -9.68
CA PRO A 29 -13.48 5.72 -9.11
C PRO A 29 -12.19 5.30 -9.82
N ILE A 30 -11.23 4.79 -9.06
CA ILE A 30 -10.00 4.18 -9.59
C ILE A 30 -10.24 2.67 -9.72
N GLY A 31 -9.97 2.11 -10.90
CA GLY A 31 -10.22 0.69 -11.18
C GLY A 31 -11.63 0.23 -10.80
N ASN A 32 -11.72 -0.68 -9.83
CA ASN A 32 -13.00 -1.22 -9.34
C ASN A 32 -13.65 -0.41 -8.20
N GLY A 33 -13.09 0.76 -7.84
CA GLY A 33 -13.58 1.61 -6.76
C GLY A 33 -13.34 1.05 -5.34
N SER A 34 -12.45 0.07 -5.20
CA SER A 34 -12.12 -0.59 -3.93
C SER A 34 -10.62 -0.91 -3.86
N ARG A 35 -10.17 -1.56 -2.78
CA ARG A 35 -8.77 -2.00 -2.67
C ARG A 35 -8.51 -3.09 -3.73
N GLY A 36 -7.52 -2.85 -4.60
CA GLY A 36 -7.09 -3.83 -5.58
C GLY A 36 -6.09 -4.86 -5.02
N PRO A 37 -5.88 -5.98 -5.74
CA PRO A 37 -5.05 -7.10 -5.29
C PRO A 37 -3.57 -6.74 -5.12
N ILE A 38 -3.01 -5.83 -5.92
CA ILE A 38 -1.61 -5.43 -5.79
C ILE A 38 -1.40 -4.58 -4.53
N THR A 39 -2.30 -3.64 -4.30
CA THR A 39 -2.28 -2.78 -3.11
C THR A 39 -2.45 -3.60 -1.84
N GLU A 40 -3.36 -4.59 -1.85
CA GLU A 40 -3.52 -5.53 -0.74
C GLU A 40 -2.23 -6.32 -0.46
N ARG A 41 -1.62 -6.88 -1.51
CA ARG A 41 -0.36 -7.64 -1.36
C ARG A 41 0.76 -6.79 -0.78
N LEU A 42 0.91 -5.54 -1.25
CA LEU A 42 1.91 -4.61 -0.74
C LEU A 42 1.62 -4.21 0.72
N GLN A 43 0.36 -3.94 1.04
CA GLN A 43 -0.08 -3.62 2.40
C GLN A 43 0.20 -4.76 3.37
N SER A 44 -0.16 -6.00 3.01
CA SER A 44 0.13 -7.18 3.84
C SER A 44 1.63 -7.37 4.04
N ALA A 45 2.43 -7.28 2.98
CA ALA A 45 3.88 -7.42 3.08
C ALA A 45 4.53 -6.34 3.96
N TYR A 46 4.05 -5.09 3.85
CA TYR A 46 4.49 -4.00 4.72
C TYR A 46 4.20 -4.32 6.19
N PHE A 47 2.97 -4.72 6.51
CA PHE A 47 2.58 -5.06 7.89
C PHE A 47 3.38 -6.24 8.45
N ASP A 48 3.63 -7.27 7.66
CA ASP A 48 4.45 -8.39 8.09
C ASP A 48 5.89 -7.97 8.38
N LEU A 49 6.45 -7.09 7.55
CA LEU A 49 7.80 -6.59 7.73
C LEU A 49 7.92 -5.74 9.01
N VAL A 50 7.05 -4.74 9.20
CA VAL A 50 7.16 -3.83 10.36
C VAL A 50 6.85 -4.50 11.70
N HIS A 51 6.14 -5.63 11.69
CA HIS A 51 5.88 -6.45 12.89
C HIS A 51 6.89 -7.59 13.07
N GLY A 52 7.93 -7.70 12.23
CA GLY A 52 8.94 -8.76 12.32
C GLY A 52 8.42 -10.16 12.03
N ARG A 53 7.37 -10.27 11.19
CA ARG A 53 6.75 -11.54 10.75
C ARG A 53 7.20 -11.98 9.35
N TYR A 54 8.26 -11.35 8.83
CA TYR A 54 8.76 -11.58 7.48
C TYR A 54 10.14 -12.27 7.51
N ASP A 55 10.64 -12.66 6.33
CA ASP A 55 12.00 -13.18 6.15
C ASP A 55 13.06 -12.25 6.77
N SER A 56 14.08 -12.84 7.41
CA SER A 56 15.14 -12.15 8.14
C SER A 56 15.98 -11.20 7.30
N LYS A 57 15.84 -11.25 5.97
CA LYS A 57 16.45 -10.30 5.03
C LYS A 57 16.28 -8.82 5.45
N TYR A 58 15.17 -8.46 6.09
CA TYR A 58 14.87 -7.06 6.46
C TYR A 58 14.97 -6.77 7.96
N ASP A 59 15.49 -7.69 8.78
CA ASP A 59 15.58 -7.51 10.23
C ASP A 59 16.38 -6.25 10.62
N HIS A 60 17.35 -5.86 9.78
CA HIS A 60 18.13 -4.64 9.96
C HIS A 60 17.31 -3.33 9.87
N TRP A 61 16.02 -3.38 9.51
CA TRP A 61 15.11 -2.23 9.56
C TRP A 61 14.40 -2.08 10.91
N LEU A 62 14.46 -3.10 11.77
CA LEU A 62 13.82 -3.10 13.08
C LEU A 62 14.86 -2.87 14.18
N THR A 63 14.63 -1.85 15.00
CA THR A 63 15.40 -1.64 16.23
C THR A 63 14.54 -2.06 17.42
N TYR A 64 14.89 -3.17 18.05
CA TYR A 64 14.24 -3.64 19.27
C TYR A 64 14.70 -2.80 20.48
N VAL A 65 13.74 -2.32 21.27
CA VAL A 65 13.96 -1.50 22.48
C VAL A 65 13.88 -2.32 23.75
#